data_AF-A0A6A3V738-F1
#
_entry.id   AF-A0A6A3V738-F1
#
_cell.length_a   1.000
_cell.length_b   1.000
_cell.length_c   1.000
_cell.angle_alpha   90.00
_cell.angle_beta   90.00
_cell.angle_gamma   90.00
#
_symmetry.space_group_name_H-M   'P 1'
#
loop_
_entity.id
_entity.type
_entity.pdbx_description
1 polymer ?
#
loop_
_entity_poly.entity_id
_entity_poly.type
_entity_poly.pdbx_seq_one_letter_code
_entity_poly.pdbx_strand_id
1 'polypeptide(L)'
;MPIFTPILPPKLRSISHEELVKWDKRRREYEAKMRARCRSSGEDYNLVTQNVKESFDVELLESVCSLRLRKDVADVTEGQLIAEIKALLAKVNNDDLPDIKALFYKELVMDLAETDEDARILAYFQKFKQVVLEHGLEVVFSGDDGE
;
A
#
# COMPACT_ATOMS: atom_id res chain seq x y z
N MET A 1 13.03 26.05 18.91
CA MET A 1 11.85 25.55 18.18
C MET A 1 12.11 24.10 17.81
N PRO A 2 11.18 23.16 18.07
CA PRO A 2 11.32 21.83 17.51
C PRO A 2 11.20 21.92 15.98
N ILE A 3 12.11 21.28 15.28
CA ILE A 3 12.06 21.13 13.82
C ILE A 3 11.01 20.03 13.57
N PHE A 4 9.81 20.41 13.12
CA PHE A 4 8.82 19.45 12.68
C PHE A 4 9.20 18.96 11.28
N THR A 5 9.59 17.69 11.15
CA THR A 5 9.74 17.05 9.85
C THR A 5 8.39 17.06 9.15
N PRO A 6 8.29 17.58 7.91
CA PRO A 6 7.02 17.60 7.19
C PRO A 6 6.52 16.16 6.97
N ILE A 7 5.26 15.90 7.34
CA ILE A 7 4.58 14.63 7.07
C ILE A 7 4.14 14.66 5.61
N LEU A 8 4.84 13.94 4.75
CA LEU A 8 4.56 13.94 3.31
C LEU A 8 3.43 12.96 2.95
N PRO A 9 2.41 13.40 2.19
CA PRO A 9 1.37 12.52 1.68
C PRO A 9 1.92 11.57 0.61
N PRO A 10 1.52 10.29 0.60
CA PRO A 10 2.00 9.33 -0.37
C PRO A 10 1.36 9.57 -1.74
N LYS A 11 2.17 9.48 -2.79
CA LYS A 11 1.72 9.54 -4.19
C LYS A 11 1.52 8.14 -4.75
N LEU A 12 0.48 7.98 -5.56
CA LEU A 12 0.15 6.78 -6.32
C LEU A 12 0.48 7.00 -7.79
N ARG A 13 1.38 6.19 -8.32
CA ARG A 13 1.93 6.34 -9.68
C ARG A 13 1.54 5.23 -10.64
N SER A 14 0.95 4.16 -10.13
CA SER A 14 0.52 2.99 -10.90
C SER A 14 -0.65 2.30 -10.21
N ILE A 15 -1.44 1.55 -10.97
CA ILE A 15 -2.46 0.62 -10.46
C ILE A 15 -1.98 -0.84 -10.41
N SER A 16 -0.66 -1.09 -10.53
CA SER A 16 -0.10 -2.41 -10.27
C SER A 16 -0.35 -2.81 -8.82
N HIS A 17 -0.59 -4.10 -8.57
CA HIS A 17 -0.93 -4.61 -7.25
C HIS A 17 0.13 -4.24 -6.21
N GLU A 18 1.42 -4.42 -6.55
CA GLU A 18 2.56 -4.04 -5.71
C GLU A 18 2.53 -2.55 -5.30
N GLU A 19 2.31 -1.63 -6.25
CA GLU A 19 2.27 -0.20 -5.95
C GLU A 19 1.04 0.18 -5.12
N LEU A 20 -0.11 -0.45 -5.37
CA LEU A 20 -1.32 -0.25 -4.58
C LEU A 20 -1.14 -0.71 -3.13
N VAL A 21 -0.53 -1.88 -2.91
CA VAL A 21 -0.20 -2.40 -1.56
C VAL A 21 0.75 -1.47 -0.83
N LYS A 22 1.86 -1.07 -1.49
CA LYS A 22 2.82 -0.14 -0.91
C LYS A 22 2.20 1.22 -0.63
N TRP A 23 1.35 1.72 -1.52
CA TRP A 23 0.64 2.97 -1.31
C TRP A 23 -0.35 2.88 -0.15
N ASP A 24 -1.15 1.82 -0.06
CA ASP A 24 -2.14 1.64 1.02
C ASP A 24 -1.46 1.59 2.40
N LYS A 25 -0.34 0.87 2.53
CA LYS A 25 0.47 0.87 3.75
C LYS A 25 0.96 2.29 4.09
N ARG A 26 1.61 2.98 3.15
CA ARG A 26 2.10 4.35 3.33
C ARG A 26 0.97 5.32 3.69
N ARG A 27 -0.22 5.14 3.10
CA ARG A 27 -1.42 5.94 3.34
C ARG A 27 -1.93 5.77 4.76
N ARG A 28 -2.02 4.53 5.26
CA ARG A 28 -2.40 4.26 6.67
C ARG A 28 -1.43 4.91 7.65
N GLU A 29 -0.12 4.79 7.40
CA GLU A 29 0.92 5.42 8.23
C GLU A 29 0.84 6.96 8.21
N TYR A 30 0.64 7.54 7.02
CA TYR A 30 0.43 8.97 6.84
C TYR A 30 -0.78 9.46 7.64
N GLU A 31 -1.93 8.81 7.48
CA GLU A 31 -3.15 9.20 8.19
C GLU A 31 -3.03 9.03 9.71
N ALA A 32 -2.33 7.99 10.19
CA ALA A 32 -2.07 7.82 11.61
C ALA A 32 -1.23 8.98 12.19
N LYS A 33 -0.20 9.42 11.47
CA LYS A 33 0.62 10.58 11.84
C LYS A 33 -0.20 11.87 11.80
N MET A 34 -1.04 12.07 10.79
CA MET A 34 -1.92 13.24 10.69
C MET A 34 -2.94 13.29 11.82
N ARG A 35 -3.57 12.16 12.18
CA ARG A 35 -4.46 12.07 13.36
C ARG A 35 -3.72 12.41 14.65
N ALA A 36 -2.48 11.94 14.82
CA ALA A 36 -1.66 12.26 15.99
C ALA A 36 -1.34 13.75 16.08
N ARG A 37 -0.96 14.37 14.96
CA ARG A 37 -0.76 15.82 14.87
C ARG A 37 -2.02 16.59 15.26
N CYS A 38 -3.17 16.26 14.67
CA CYS A 38 -4.45 16.93 14.96
C CYS A 38 -4.82 16.87 16.45
N ARG A 39 -4.58 15.72 17.11
CA ARG A 39 -4.78 15.59 18.57
C ARG A 39 -3.89 16.53 19.38
N SER A 40 -2.68 16.81 18.91
CA SER A 40 -1.72 17.69 19.60
C SER A 40 -1.93 19.18 19.30
N SER A 41 -2.36 19.53 18.09
CA SER A 41 -2.50 20.92 17.63
C SER A 41 -3.92 21.48 17.73
N GLY A 42 -4.94 20.61 17.77
CA GLY A 42 -6.34 21.00 17.64
C GLY A 42 -6.79 21.28 16.20
N GLU A 43 -5.94 21.00 15.20
CA GLU A 43 -6.28 21.17 13.79
C GLU A 43 -7.38 20.19 13.34
N ASP A 44 -8.23 20.61 12.39
CA ASP A 44 -9.22 19.74 11.76
C ASP A 44 -8.54 18.78 10.77
N TYR A 45 -8.69 17.48 11.03
CA TYR A 45 -8.12 16.41 10.22
C TYR A 45 -8.47 16.52 8.74
N ASN A 46 -9.71 16.88 8.39
CA ASN A 46 -10.16 16.94 7.01
C ASN A 46 -9.55 18.12 6.24
N LEU A 47 -9.11 19.16 6.96
CA LEU A 47 -8.48 20.33 6.36
C LEU A 47 -6.97 20.16 6.19
N VAL A 48 -6.31 19.35 7.02
CA VAL A 48 -4.86 19.17 6.99
C VAL A 48 -4.41 17.90 6.30
N THR A 49 -5.32 16.97 6.02
CA THR A 49 -5.01 15.68 5.41
C THR A 49 -5.33 15.71 3.92
N GLN A 50 -4.33 15.40 3.09
CA GLN A 50 -4.49 15.31 1.65
C GLN A 50 -5.53 14.23 1.31
N ASN A 51 -6.46 14.50 0.40
CA ASN A 51 -7.46 13.52 -0.01
C ASN A 51 -6.86 12.42 -0.92
N VAL A 52 -7.66 11.42 -1.28
CA VAL A 52 -7.23 10.30 -2.13
C VAL A 52 -7.05 10.75 -3.56
N LYS A 53 -7.93 11.61 -4.10
CA LYS A 53 -7.81 12.14 -5.46
C LYS A 53 -6.47 12.84 -5.71
N GLU A 54 -6.03 13.66 -4.77
CA GLU A 54 -4.72 14.35 -4.80
C GLU A 54 -3.53 13.40 -4.65
N SER A 55 -3.76 12.15 -4.24
CA SER A 55 -2.69 11.15 -4.12
C SER A 55 -2.25 10.63 -5.49
N PHE A 56 -3.12 10.66 -6.49
CA PHE A 56 -2.79 10.19 -7.83
C PHE A 56 -1.80 11.14 -8.53
N ASP A 57 -0.95 10.56 -9.37
CA ASP A 57 -0.40 11.30 -10.50
C ASP A 57 -1.54 11.78 -11.41
N VAL A 58 -1.36 12.94 -12.06
CA VAL A 58 -2.42 13.58 -12.86
C VAL A 58 -2.86 12.68 -14.02
N GLU A 59 -1.91 12.11 -14.76
CA GLU A 59 -2.22 11.26 -15.92
C GLU A 59 -2.86 9.94 -15.47
N LEU A 60 -2.43 9.42 -14.33
CA LEU A 60 -3.04 8.24 -13.72
C LEU A 60 -4.48 8.50 -13.29
N LEU A 61 -4.74 9.65 -12.66
CA LEU A 61 -6.09 10.02 -12.22
C LEU A 61 -7.05 10.11 -13.40
N GLU A 62 -6.63 10.77 -14.48
CA GLU A 62 -7.42 10.89 -15.70
C GLU A 62 -7.70 9.52 -16.32
N SER A 63 -6.70 8.64 -16.37
CA SER A 63 -6.82 7.28 -16.89
C SER A 63 -7.78 6.43 -16.04
N VAL A 64 -7.68 6.50 -14.71
CA VAL A 64 -8.58 5.75 -13.81
C VAL A 64 -10.01 6.27 -13.92
N CYS A 65 -10.21 7.59 -13.92
CA CYS A 65 -11.54 8.19 -14.05
C CYS A 65 -12.20 7.81 -15.38
N SER A 66 -11.48 7.98 -16.50
CA SER A 66 -12.02 7.73 -17.84
C SER A 66 -12.20 6.25 -18.15
N LEU A 67 -11.17 5.42 -17.92
CA LEU A 67 -11.17 4.03 -18.39
C LEU A 67 -11.87 3.08 -17.42
N ARG A 68 -11.77 3.33 -16.11
CA ARG A 68 -12.32 2.42 -15.09
C ARG A 68 -13.66 2.90 -14.54
N LEU A 69 -13.74 4.18 -14.17
CA LEU A 69 -14.97 4.76 -13.60
C LEU A 69 -15.94 5.29 -14.65
N ARG A 70 -15.49 5.49 -15.90
CA ARG A 70 -16.27 6.05 -17.02
C ARG A 70 -16.91 7.40 -16.67
N LYS A 71 -16.15 8.26 -16.00
CA LYS A 71 -16.57 9.59 -15.53
C LYS A 71 -15.48 10.62 -15.78
N ASP A 72 -15.89 11.88 -15.90
CA ASP A 72 -14.94 13.00 -15.83
C ASP A 72 -14.34 13.11 -14.43
N VAL A 73 -13.11 13.62 -14.33
CA VAL A 73 -12.43 13.83 -13.05
C VAL A 73 -13.27 14.71 -12.12
N ALA A 74 -14.00 15.70 -12.63
CA ALA A 74 -14.87 16.57 -11.83
C ALA A 74 -16.03 15.82 -11.16
N ASP A 75 -16.54 14.76 -11.78
CA ASP A 75 -17.73 14.01 -11.33
C ASP A 75 -17.39 12.81 -10.43
N VAL A 76 -16.10 12.51 -10.27
CA VAL A 76 -15.62 11.41 -9.43
C VAL A 76 -15.47 11.87 -7.99
N THR A 77 -16.11 11.13 -7.07
CA THR A 77 -16.01 11.36 -5.63
C THR A 77 -14.85 10.57 -5.01
N GLU A 78 -14.38 11.03 -3.85
CA GLU A 78 -13.38 10.31 -3.02
C GLU A 78 -13.78 8.86 -2.75
N GLY A 79 -15.06 8.63 -2.42
CA GLY A 79 -15.58 7.30 -2.13
C GLY A 79 -15.49 6.36 -3.32
N GLN A 80 -15.67 6.86 -4.55
CA GLN A 80 -15.53 6.05 -5.76
C GLN A 80 -14.07 5.65 -6.02
N LEU A 81 -13.11 6.57 -5.81
CA LEU A 81 -11.68 6.25 -5.95
C LEU A 81 -11.24 5.23 -4.90
N ILE A 82 -11.68 5.38 -3.65
CA ILE A 82 -11.38 4.43 -2.58
C ILE A 82 -11.96 3.04 -2.91
N ALA A 83 -13.21 2.99 -3.39
CA ALA A 83 -13.84 1.74 -3.78
C ALA A 83 -13.08 1.06 -4.93
N GLU A 84 -12.63 1.83 -5.92
CA GLU A 84 -11.86 1.32 -7.05
C GLU A 84 -10.50 0.76 -6.62
N ILE A 85 -9.77 1.48 -5.75
CA ILE A 85 -8.50 0.99 -5.19
C ILE A 85 -8.70 -0.32 -4.43
N LYS A 86 -9.76 -0.41 -3.61
CA LYS A 86 -10.08 -1.64 -2.88
C LYS A 86 -10.44 -2.80 -3.81
N ALA A 87 -11.19 -2.53 -4.89
CA ALA A 87 -11.52 -3.53 -5.89
C ALA A 87 -10.28 -4.04 -6.62
N LEU A 88 -9.33 -3.14 -6.94
CA LEU A 88 -8.05 -3.50 -7.54
C LEU A 88 -7.17 -4.33 -6.60
N LEU A 89 -7.12 -3.98 -5.30
CA LEU A 89 -6.40 -4.76 -4.30
C LEU A 89 -7.02 -6.15 -4.08
N ALA A 90 -8.34 -6.26 -4.11
CA ALA A 90 -9.02 -7.54 -3.98
C ALA A 90 -8.85 -8.45 -5.21
N LYS A 91 -8.51 -7.87 -6.36
CA LYS A 91 -8.34 -8.60 -7.61
C LYS A 91 -6.91 -9.13 -7.71
N VAL A 92 -6.69 -10.32 -7.15
CA VAL A 92 -5.54 -11.16 -7.49
C VAL A 92 -5.91 -11.96 -8.74
N ASN A 93 -5.29 -11.66 -9.88
CA ASN A 93 -5.43 -12.53 -11.05
C ASN A 93 -4.60 -13.79 -10.80
N ASN A 94 -5.25 -14.95 -10.73
CA ASN A 94 -4.55 -16.24 -10.67
C ASN A 94 -3.64 -16.48 -11.89
N ASP A 95 -3.91 -15.82 -13.03
CA ASP A 95 -3.13 -15.94 -14.25
C ASP A 95 -1.81 -15.13 -14.24
N ASP A 96 -1.61 -14.24 -13.26
CA ASP A 96 -0.42 -13.38 -13.14
C ASP A 96 0.53 -13.86 -12.02
N LEU A 97 0.35 -15.10 -11.53
CA LEU A 97 1.22 -15.67 -10.49
C LEU A 97 2.68 -15.66 -10.98
N PRO A 98 3.58 -14.89 -10.33
CA PRO A 98 4.99 -14.93 -10.69
C PRO A 98 5.54 -16.34 -10.44
N ASP A 99 6.70 -16.67 -11.00
CA ASP A 99 7.44 -17.84 -10.56
C ASP A 99 7.76 -17.68 -9.06
N ILE A 100 6.92 -18.26 -8.22
CA ILE A 100 6.95 -18.10 -6.76
C ILE A 100 8.30 -18.56 -6.21
N LYS A 101 8.88 -19.62 -6.81
CA LYS A 101 10.19 -20.13 -6.41
C LYS A 101 11.28 -19.12 -6.72
N ALA A 102 11.30 -18.59 -7.95
CA ALA A 102 12.28 -17.57 -8.33
C ALA A 102 12.14 -16.29 -7.51
N LEU A 103 10.90 -15.87 -7.22
CA LEU A 103 10.59 -14.72 -6.38
C LEU A 103 11.14 -14.90 -4.97
N PHE A 104 10.81 -16.02 -4.32
CA PHE A 104 11.25 -16.28 -2.95
C PHE A 104 12.76 -16.48 -2.85
N TYR A 105 13.37 -17.15 -3.82
CA TYR A 105 14.82 -17.28 -3.89
C TYR A 105 15.52 -15.92 -3.94
N LYS A 106 14.94 -14.95 -4.66
CA LYS A 106 15.49 -13.60 -4.79
C LYS A 106 15.21 -12.72 -3.57
N GLU A 107 13.98 -12.72 -3.05
CA GLU A 107 13.53 -11.74 -2.06
C GLU A 107 13.68 -12.22 -0.60
N LEU A 108 13.70 -13.53 -0.36
CA LEU A 108 13.74 -14.13 0.98
C LEU A 108 15.14 -14.66 1.30
N VAL A 109 16.07 -13.74 1.45
CA VAL A 109 17.44 -14.03 1.90
C VAL A 109 17.57 -13.65 3.37
N MET A 110 17.98 -14.61 4.19
CA MET A 110 18.24 -14.36 5.62
C MET A 110 19.51 -13.55 5.79
N ASP A 111 19.45 -12.50 6.60
CA ASP A 111 20.62 -11.70 6.94
C ASP A 111 21.49 -12.44 7.96
N LEU A 112 22.54 -13.10 7.49
CA LEU A 112 23.48 -13.83 8.34
C LEU A 112 24.46 -12.90 9.09
N ALA A 113 24.47 -11.60 8.79
CA ALA A 113 25.26 -10.64 9.55
C ALA A 113 24.58 -10.24 10.88
N GLU A 114 23.25 -10.42 10.98
CA GLU A 114 22.54 -10.26 12.26
C GLU A 114 22.91 -11.42 13.21
N THR A 115 23.47 -11.04 14.34
CA THR A 115 23.96 -11.96 15.38
C THR A 115 22.87 -12.35 16.37
N ASP A 116 21.85 -11.52 16.55
CA ASP A 116 20.68 -11.84 17.35
C ASP A 116 19.76 -12.80 16.56
N GLU A 117 19.68 -14.04 17.01
CA GLU A 117 18.96 -15.10 16.31
C GLU A 117 17.46 -14.81 16.22
N ASP A 118 16.87 -14.27 17.30
CA ASP A 118 15.45 -13.95 17.35
C ASP A 118 15.12 -12.80 16.41
N ALA A 119 15.93 -11.75 16.40
CA ALA A 119 15.77 -10.61 15.49
C ALA A 119 15.92 -11.04 14.03
N ARG A 120 16.92 -11.89 13.72
CA ARG A 120 17.16 -12.41 12.37
C ARG A 120 15.99 -13.22 11.85
N ILE A 121 15.47 -14.15 12.66
CA ILE A 121 14.33 -15.00 12.30
C ILE A 121 13.08 -14.13 12.12
N LEU A 122 12.83 -13.20 13.03
CA LEU A 122 11.66 -12.32 12.97
C LEU A 122 11.69 -11.44 11.70
N ALA A 123 12.83 -10.84 11.38
CA ALA A 123 13.00 -10.02 10.18
C ALA A 123 12.75 -10.82 8.90
N TYR A 124 13.23 -12.08 8.84
CA TYR A 124 12.98 -12.98 7.71
C TYR A 124 11.48 -13.25 7.51
N PHE A 125 10.74 -13.57 8.58
CA PHE A 125 9.30 -13.81 8.48
C PHE A 125 8.50 -12.54 8.20
N GLN A 126 8.95 -11.38 8.67
CA GLN A 126 8.35 -10.09 8.30
C GLN A 126 8.53 -9.81 6.80
N LYS A 127 9.72 -10.09 6.26
CA LYS A 127 9.98 -9.97 4.81
C LYS A 127 9.13 -10.95 4.01
N PHE A 128 8.96 -12.20 4.47
CA PHE A 128 8.02 -13.16 3.87
C PHE A 128 6.61 -12.59 3.77
N LYS A 129 6.04 -12.12 4.90
CA LYS A 129 4.69 -11.52 4.92
C LYS A 129 4.57 -10.34 3.96
N GLN A 130 5.61 -9.51 3.89
CA GLN A 130 5.64 -8.39 2.95
C GLN A 130 5.64 -8.86 1.49
N VAL A 131 6.46 -9.84 1.13
CA VAL A 131 6.54 -10.37 -0.23
C VAL A 131 5.21 -11.01 -0.65
N VAL A 132 4.60 -11.80 0.24
CA VAL A 132 3.29 -12.41 0.01
C VAL A 132 2.22 -11.35 -0.29
N LEU A 133 2.15 -10.31 0.54
CA LEU A 133 1.19 -9.22 0.38
C LEU A 133 1.45 -8.42 -0.90
N GLU A 134 2.70 -8.02 -1.18
CA GLU A 134 3.05 -7.20 -2.35
C GLU A 134 2.78 -7.89 -3.69
N HIS A 135 2.76 -9.22 -3.71
CA HIS A 135 2.52 -10.02 -4.91
C HIS A 135 1.12 -10.67 -4.93
N GLY A 136 0.22 -10.31 -3.99
CA GLY A 136 -1.13 -10.86 -3.92
C GLY A 136 -1.17 -12.37 -3.69
N LEU A 137 -0.15 -12.95 -3.07
CA LEU A 137 -0.04 -14.39 -2.87
C LEU A 137 -0.86 -14.89 -1.67
N GLU A 138 -1.64 -14.03 -1.02
CA GLU A 138 -2.41 -14.37 0.18
C GLU A 138 -3.34 -15.55 -0.05
N VAL A 139 -3.99 -15.60 -1.22
CA VAL A 139 -4.87 -16.71 -1.59
C VAL A 139 -4.11 -18.03 -1.71
N VAL A 140 -2.88 -17.99 -2.24
CA VAL A 140 -2.01 -19.17 -2.40
C VAL A 140 -1.68 -19.80 -1.05
N PHE A 141 -1.56 -19.00 0.00
CA PHE A 141 -1.24 -19.43 1.36
C PHE A 141 -2.46 -19.45 2.30
N SER A 142 -3.68 -19.31 1.78
CA SER A 142 -4.92 -19.27 2.57
C SER A 142 -5.67 -20.61 2.66
N GLY A 143 -5.14 -21.67 2.04
CA GLY A 143 -5.76 -22.99 2.03
C GLY A 143 -5.59 -23.76 3.36
N ASP A 144 -6.49 -24.72 3.60
CA ASP A 144 -6.51 -25.61 4.77
C ASP A 144 -5.25 -26.49 4.91
N ASP A 145 -4.40 -26.55 3.89
CA ASP A 145 -3.14 -27.31 3.89
C ASP A 145 -1.99 -26.60 4.67
N GLY A 146 -2.31 -25.51 5.39
CA GLY A 146 -1.38 -24.63 6.11
C GLY A 146 -1.40 -24.74 7.64
N GLU A 147 -1.98 -25.79 8.20
CA GLU A 147 -1.87 -26.16 9.64
C GLU A 147 -1.05 -27.45 9.84
#